data_AF-A0A4Q5SIT7-F1
#
_entry.id   AF-A0A4Q5SIT7-F1
#
_cell.length_a   1.000
_cell.length_b   1.000
_cell.length_c   1.000
_cell.angle_alpha   90.00
_cell.angle_beta   90.00
_cell.angle_gamma   90.00
#
_symmetry.space_group_name_H-M   'P 1'
#
loop_
_entity.id
_entity.type
_entity.pdbx_description
1 polymer ?
#
loop_
_entity_poly.entity_id
_entity_poly.type
_entity_poly.pdbx_seq_one_letter_code
_entity_poly.pdbx_strand_id
1 'polypeptide(L)'
;MTADIPYMTAPGSIVKILEKIKEAQTPESFSQDFLKTKLGFNGGNYMTFISWAKKSGMLTGDGAPTQLYKQFRNPTTSGTSLATALKTGYSELYSRNEYCHDLDKKAFKGLVMEATGESHDSARVERIVSTFFNAKTLADFETNPSHVIEKPTQDLKADIVAPPPKESLSRKGISLGLNYTINLVLPKTDDPAIYNAIFKSLKENLLNE
;
A
#
# COMPACT_ATOMS: atom_id res chain seq x y z
N MET A 1 -8.93 13.74 -22.64
CA MET A 1 -9.56 12.47 -22.24
C MET A 1 -10.06 12.66 -20.83
N THR A 2 -11.35 12.41 -20.57
CA THR A 2 -11.95 12.57 -19.24
C THR A 2 -11.38 11.52 -18.29
N ALA A 3 -10.84 11.92 -17.13
CA ALA A 3 -10.32 10.97 -16.15
C ALA A 3 -11.43 10.04 -15.63
N ASP A 4 -11.24 8.73 -15.78
CA ASP A 4 -12.22 7.71 -15.40
C ASP A 4 -12.06 7.29 -13.93
N ILE A 5 -12.31 8.25 -13.04
CA ILE A 5 -12.14 8.10 -11.60
C ILE A 5 -13.23 7.19 -11.00
N PRO A 6 -12.88 6.16 -10.21
CA PRO A 6 -13.84 5.27 -9.56
C PRO A 6 -14.61 5.97 -8.43
N TYR A 7 -15.89 5.66 -8.31
CA TYR A 7 -16.75 6.11 -7.21
C TYR A 7 -17.86 5.09 -6.93
N MET A 8 -18.44 5.18 -5.74
CA MET A 8 -19.65 4.44 -5.40
C MET A 8 -20.89 5.32 -5.52
N THR A 9 -22.00 4.72 -5.94
CA THR A 9 -23.31 5.42 -5.91
C THR A 9 -23.80 5.66 -4.48
N ALA A 10 -23.43 4.77 -3.55
CA ALA A 10 -23.63 4.94 -2.12
C ALA A 10 -22.27 5.07 -1.40
N PRO A 11 -21.64 6.26 -1.38
CA PRO A 11 -20.33 6.44 -0.75
C PRO A 11 -20.30 6.06 0.74
N GLY A 12 -21.39 6.26 1.46
CA GLY A 12 -21.47 5.98 2.91
C GLY A 12 -21.38 4.49 3.26
N SER A 13 -21.62 3.58 2.31
CA SER A 13 -21.52 2.14 2.58
C SER A 13 -20.12 1.57 2.44
N ILE A 14 -19.17 2.31 1.86
CA ILE A 14 -17.81 1.79 1.59
C ILE A 14 -17.12 1.32 2.86
N VAL A 15 -17.22 2.10 3.94
CA VAL A 15 -16.64 1.79 5.27
C VAL A 15 -17.20 0.44 5.76
N LYS A 16 -18.53 0.31 5.76
CA LYS A 16 -19.22 -0.89 6.24
C LYS A 16 -18.88 -2.13 5.40
N ILE A 17 -18.78 -1.99 4.08
CA ILE A 17 -18.40 -3.08 3.18
C ILE A 17 -16.95 -3.50 3.46
N LEU A 18 -16.03 -2.54 3.57
CA LEU A 18 -14.62 -2.78 3.86
C LEU A 18 -14.41 -3.45 5.22
N GLU A 19 -15.17 -3.06 6.25
CA GLU A 19 -15.17 -3.74 7.56
C GLU A 19 -15.68 -5.18 7.46
N LYS A 20 -16.82 -5.40 6.78
CA LYS A 20 -17.39 -6.73 6.58
C LYS A 20 -16.48 -7.66 5.78
N ILE A 21 -15.66 -7.12 4.87
CA ILE A 21 -14.65 -7.86 4.13
C ILE A 21 -13.56 -8.43 5.05
N LYS A 22 -13.19 -7.72 6.12
CA LYS A 22 -12.21 -8.21 7.11
C LYS A 22 -12.77 -9.41 7.88
N GLU A 23 -14.07 -9.40 8.18
CA GLU A 23 -14.76 -10.47 8.93
C GLU A 23 -15.10 -11.70 8.08
N ALA A 24 -15.57 -11.50 6.84
CA ALA A 24 -16.03 -12.58 5.97
C ALA A 24 -14.86 -13.44 5.45
N GLN A 25 -15.07 -14.70 5.03
CA GLN A 25 -14.02 -15.50 4.37
C GLN A 25 -13.67 -14.97 2.97
N THR A 26 -12.47 -15.28 2.48
CA THR A 26 -12.03 -14.84 1.13
C THR A 26 -12.80 -15.64 0.09
N PRO A 27 -13.62 -15.01 -0.76
CA PRO A 27 -14.33 -15.72 -1.80
C PRO A 27 -13.36 -16.12 -2.93
N GLU A 28 -13.75 -17.11 -3.72
CA GLU A 28 -13.05 -17.45 -4.96
C GLU A 28 -13.21 -16.34 -6.00
N SER A 29 -14.43 -15.77 -6.10
CA SER A 29 -14.72 -14.56 -6.87
C SER A 29 -15.64 -13.63 -6.07
N PHE A 30 -15.29 -12.35 -6.05
CA PHE A 30 -16.09 -11.30 -5.44
C PHE A 30 -17.24 -10.91 -6.38
N SER A 31 -18.30 -11.72 -6.36
CA SER A 31 -19.50 -11.55 -7.18
C SER A 31 -20.55 -10.66 -6.51
N GLN A 32 -21.57 -10.27 -7.27
CA GLN A 32 -22.74 -9.59 -6.72
C GLN A 32 -23.44 -10.45 -5.66
N ASP A 33 -23.49 -11.77 -5.86
CA ASP A 33 -24.13 -12.70 -4.93
C ASP A 33 -23.37 -12.77 -3.61
N PHE A 34 -22.03 -12.70 -3.64
CA PHE A 34 -21.23 -12.59 -2.42
C PHE A 34 -21.57 -11.32 -1.64
N LEU A 35 -21.65 -10.17 -2.34
CA LEU A 35 -21.98 -8.89 -1.71
C LEU A 35 -23.39 -8.91 -1.06
N LYS A 36 -24.36 -9.53 -1.73
CA LYS A 36 -25.74 -9.66 -1.24
C LYS A 36 -25.86 -10.64 -0.08
N THR A 37 -25.43 -11.88 -0.31
CA THR A 37 -25.72 -13.01 0.58
C THR A 37 -24.76 -13.14 1.75
N LYS A 38 -23.47 -12.85 1.55
CA LYS A 38 -22.44 -13.01 2.58
C LYS A 38 -22.18 -11.72 3.33
N LEU A 39 -22.18 -10.58 2.63
CA LEU A 39 -21.95 -9.28 3.26
C LEU A 39 -23.25 -8.55 3.65
N GLY A 40 -24.41 -8.97 3.14
CA GLY A 40 -25.72 -8.43 3.52
C GLY A 40 -26.15 -7.16 2.76
N PHE A 41 -25.51 -6.82 1.65
CA PHE A 41 -25.78 -5.58 0.90
C PHE A 41 -26.67 -5.85 -0.32
N ASN A 42 -28.00 -5.82 -0.12
CA ASN A 42 -28.99 -6.23 -1.15
C ASN A 42 -29.40 -5.15 -2.17
N GLY A 43 -28.84 -3.94 -2.11
CA GLY A 43 -29.17 -2.82 -3.01
C GLY A 43 -28.26 -2.68 -4.24
N GLY A 44 -28.85 -2.32 -5.39
CA GLY A 44 -28.12 -2.08 -6.65
C GLY A 44 -27.01 -1.02 -6.54
N ASN A 45 -27.21 -0.01 -5.69
CA ASN A 45 -26.21 1.02 -5.44
C ASN A 45 -24.91 0.46 -4.85
N TYR A 46 -24.97 -0.61 -4.06
CA TYR A 46 -23.79 -1.23 -3.45
C TYR A 46 -22.98 -2.05 -4.47
N MET A 47 -23.58 -2.48 -5.57
CA MET A 47 -22.88 -3.24 -6.62
C MET A 47 -21.76 -2.43 -7.28
N THR A 48 -21.86 -1.09 -7.24
CA THR A 48 -20.79 -0.17 -7.67
C THR A 48 -19.49 -0.33 -6.89
N PHE A 49 -19.53 -0.94 -5.69
CA PHE A 49 -18.33 -1.32 -4.95
C PHE A 49 -17.43 -2.25 -5.77
N ILE A 50 -18.01 -3.20 -6.51
CA ILE A 50 -17.22 -4.16 -7.30
C ILE A 50 -16.42 -3.42 -8.37
N SER A 51 -17.05 -2.49 -9.09
CA SER A 51 -16.37 -1.67 -10.09
C SER A 51 -15.28 -0.79 -9.46
N TRP A 52 -15.55 -0.21 -8.30
CA TRP A 52 -14.57 0.56 -7.54
C TRP A 52 -13.38 -0.31 -7.11
N ALA A 53 -13.64 -1.50 -6.56
CA ALA A 53 -12.62 -2.43 -6.07
C ALA A 53 -11.75 -3.02 -7.19
N LYS A 54 -12.31 -3.21 -8.39
CA LYS A 54 -11.53 -3.57 -9.58
C LYS A 54 -10.56 -2.46 -9.98
N LYS A 55 -11.05 -1.22 -10.04
CA LYS A 55 -10.22 -0.06 -10.40
C LYS A 55 -9.17 0.28 -9.35
N SER A 56 -9.45 0.03 -8.07
CA SER A 56 -8.49 0.22 -6.98
C SER A 56 -7.45 -0.91 -6.86
N GLY A 57 -7.53 -1.93 -7.71
CA GLY A 57 -6.57 -3.05 -7.72
C GLY A 57 -6.79 -4.09 -6.61
N MET A 58 -7.90 -4.00 -5.86
CA MET A 58 -8.28 -5.01 -4.89
C MET A 58 -8.85 -6.27 -5.55
N LEU A 59 -9.47 -6.13 -6.71
CA LEU A 59 -10.02 -7.23 -7.49
C LEU A 59 -9.41 -7.25 -8.89
N THR A 60 -9.26 -8.42 -9.47
CA THR A 60 -8.90 -8.56 -10.89
C THR A 60 -10.10 -8.19 -11.78
N GLY A 61 -9.88 -8.10 -13.10
CA GLY A 61 -10.94 -7.91 -14.09
C GLY A 61 -12.08 -8.94 -13.95
N ASP A 62 -11.74 -10.18 -13.59
CA ASP A 62 -12.67 -11.30 -13.38
C ASP A 62 -13.35 -11.28 -12.00
N GLY A 63 -12.95 -10.36 -11.12
CA GLY A 63 -13.48 -10.25 -9.75
C GLY A 63 -12.77 -11.15 -8.74
N ALA A 64 -11.64 -11.78 -9.09
CA ALA A 64 -10.87 -12.56 -8.14
C ALA A 64 -10.12 -11.64 -7.15
N PRO A 65 -10.04 -11.97 -5.85
CA PRO A 65 -9.27 -11.19 -4.88
C PRO A 65 -7.77 -11.15 -5.18
N THR A 66 -7.18 -9.96 -5.21
CA THR A 66 -5.73 -9.79 -5.42
C THR A 66 -4.93 -9.98 -4.13
N GLN A 67 -3.59 -9.95 -4.23
CA GLN A 67 -2.72 -9.92 -3.04
C GLN A 67 -3.04 -8.70 -2.15
N LEU A 68 -3.35 -7.55 -2.76
CA LEU A 68 -3.75 -6.33 -2.04
C LEU A 68 -5.02 -6.55 -1.21
N TYR A 69 -6.00 -7.28 -1.73
CA TYR A 69 -7.19 -7.66 -0.96
C TYR A 69 -6.86 -8.56 0.23
N LYS A 70 -5.96 -9.53 0.06
CA LYS A 70 -5.52 -10.41 1.16
C LYS A 70 -4.80 -9.62 2.26
N GLN A 71 -3.93 -8.69 1.88
CA GLN A 71 -3.25 -7.78 2.82
C GLN A 71 -4.25 -6.84 3.50
N PHE A 72 -5.28 -6.37 2.79
CA PHE A 72 -6.32 -5.53 3.37
C PHE A 72 -7.10 -6.23 4.49
N ARG A 73 -7.31 -7.56 4.37
CA ARG A 73 -7.99 -8.34 5.41
C ARG A 73 -7.18 -8.49 6.68
N ASN A 74 -5.85 -8.46 6.59
CA ASN A 74 -5.00 -8.56 7.78
C ASN A 74 -5.06 -7.23 8.54
N PRO A 75 -5.50 -7.21 9.82
CA PRO A 75 -5.66 -5.98 10.60
C PRO A 75 -4.41 -5.10 10.61
N THR A 76 -3.22 -5.70 10.69
CA THR A 76 -1.93 -5.00 10.76
C THR A 76 -1.58 -4.27 9.47
N THR A 77 -1.89 -4.85 8.31
CA THR A 77 -1.56 -4.28 6.99
C THR A 77 -2.76 -3.59 6.34
N SER A 78 -3.93 -3.60 6.99
CA SER A 78 -5.19 -3.17 6.39
C SER A 78 -5.18 -1.70 5.96
N GLY A 79 -4.64 -0.82 6.81
CA GLY A 79 -4.53 0.62 6.52
C GLY A 79 -3.63 0.90 5.32
N THR A 80 -2.41 0.35 5.33
CA THR A 80 -1.41 0.52 4.26
C THR A 80 -1.88 -0.07 2.92
N SER A 81 -2.57 -1.21 2.97
CA SER A 81 -3.13 -1.85 1.78
C SER A 81 -4.23 -0.98 1.15
N LEU A 82 -5.09 -0.39 1.98
CA LEU A 82 -6.14 0.50 1.49
C LEU A 82 -5.56 1.82 0.94
N ALA A 83 -4.53 2.37 1.58
CA ALA A 83 -3.82 3.54 1.05
C ALA A 83 -3.22 3.27 -0.33
N THR A 84 -2.62 2.09 -0.51
CA THR A 84 -2.11 1.63 -1.81
C THR A 84 -3.24 1.47 -2.82
N ALA A 85 -4.38 0.89 -2.42
CA ALA A 85 -5.56 0.77 -3.28
C ALA A 85 -6.11 2.14 -3.72
N LEU A 86 -6.09 3.13 -2.83
CA LEU A 86 -6.47 4.51 -3.13
C LEU A 86 -5.49 5.18 -4.10
N LYS A 87 -4.17 4.98 -3.93
CA LYS A 87 -3.17 5.48 -4.88
C LYS A 87 -3.38 4.90 -6.29
N THR A 88 -3.67 3.60 -6.39
CA THR A 88 -3.95 2.93 -7.67
C THR A 88 -5.26 3.44 -8.30
N GLY A 89 -6.36 3.42 -7.54
CA GLY A 89 -7.69 3.76 -8.05
C GLY A 89 -7.84 5.23 -8.43
N TYR A 90 -7.10 6.11 -7.76
CA TYR A 90 -7.12 7.56 -7.99
C TYR A 90 -5.81 8.07 -8.62
N SER A 91 -5.09 7.21 -9.33
CA SER A 91 -3.79 7.51 -9.96
C SER A 91 -3.78 8.80 -10.79
N GLU A 92 -4.86 9.11 -11.50
CA GLU A 92 -5.05 10.38 -12.23
C GLU A 92 -5.02 11.62 -11.33
N LEU A 93 -5.56 11.53 -10.10
CA LEU A 93 -5.50 12.62 -9.12
C LEU A 93 -4.10 12.73 -8.51
N TYR A 94 -3.48 11.59 -8.21
CA TYR A 94 -2.11 11.54 -7.68
C TYR A 94 -1.07 12.05 -8.69
N SER A 95 -1.33 11.86 -10.00
CA SER A 95 -0.47 12.39 -11.07
C SER A 95 -0.51 13.92 -11.15
N ARG A 96 -1.60 14.54 -10.71
CA ARG A 96 -1.75 16.00 -10.65
C ARG A 96 -1.27 16.59 -9.33
N ASN A 97 -1.45 15.86 -8.23
CA ASN A 97 -0.98 16.22 -6.91
C ASN A 97 -0.57 14.95 -6.14
N GLU A 98 0.73 14.78 -5.94
CA GLU A 98 1.31 13.61 -5.24
C GLU A 98 0.74 13.42 -3.83
N TYR A 99 0.38 14.52 -3.16
CA TYR A 99 -0.18 14.57 -1.83
C TYR A 99 -1.68 14.88 -1.85
N CYS A 100 -2.41 14.42 -2.88
CA CYS A 100 -3.86 14.67 -2.96
C CYS A 100 -4.63 14.10 -1.77
N HIS A 101 -4.08 13.09 -1.08
CA HIS A 101 -4.65 12.55 0.14
C HIS A 101 -4.61 13.54 1.30
N ASP A 102 -3.68 14.49 1.35
CA ASP A 102 -3.57 15.45 2.45
C ASP A 102 -4.43 16.70 2.26
N LEU A 103 -5.02 16.86 1.08
CA LEU A 103 -5.90 17.97 0.77
C LEU A 103 -7.17 17.96 1.63
N ASP A 104 -7.67 19.16 1.91
CA ASP A 104 -8.99 19.33 2.47
C ASP A 104 -10.07 18.92 1.44
N LYS A 105 -11.31 18.73 1.91
CA LYS A 105 -12.41 18.28 1.05
C LYS A 105 -12.71 19.26 -0.10
N LYS A 106 -12.45 20.56 0.09
CA LYS A 106 -12.74 21.62 -0.89
C LYS A 106 -11.70 21.65 -2.01
N ALA A 107 -10.41 21.63 -1.66
CA ALA A 107 -9.30 21.56 -2.60
C ALA A 107 -9.31 20.23 -3.36
N PHE A 108 -9.57 19.12 -2.66
CA PHE A 108 -9.73 17.81 -3.32
C PHE A 108 -10.89 17.82 -4.32
N LYS A 109 -12.02 18.45 -3.98
CA LYS A 109 -13.14 18.64 -4.93
C LYS A 109 -12.70 19.43 -6.17
N GLY A 110 -11.94 20.50 -5.99
CA GLY A 110 -11.38 21.29 -7.11
C GLY A 110 -10.49 20.44 -8.03
N LEU A 111 -9.61 19.62 -7.45
CA LEU A 111 -8.76 18.70 -8.20
C LEU A 111 -9.56 17.67 -9.00
N VAL A 112 -10.61 17.11 -8.40
CA VAL A 112 -11.52 16.17 -9.08
C VAL A 112 -12.24 16.85 -10.25
N MET A 113 -12.71 18.10 -10.08
CA MET A 113 -13.33 18.86 -11.16
C MET A 113 -12.35 19.09 -12.32
N GLU A 114 -11.11 19.47 -12.03
CA GLU A 114 -10.08 19.67 -13.05
C GLU A 114 -9.74 18.37 -13.79
N ALA A 115 -9.66 17.25 -13.08
CA ALA A 115 -9.38 15.95 -13.68
C ALA A 115 -10.54 15.41 -14.54
N THR A 116 -11.77 15.67 -14.12
CA THR A 116 -12.99 15.18 -14.81
C THR A 116 -13.55 16.14 -15.85
N GLY A 117 -13.20 17.43 -15.79
CA GLY A 117 -13.80 18.48 -16.60
C GLY A 117 -15.26 18.77 -16.27
N GLU A 118 -15.75 18.32 -15.11
CA GLU A 118 -17.14 18.50 -14.70
C GLU A 118 -17.37 19.74 -13.84
N SER A 119 -18.63 20.19 -13.78
CA SER A 119 -19.03 21.36 -13.01
C SER A 119 -19.08 21.07 -11.51
N HIS A 120 -19.09 22.14 -10.70
CA HIS A 120 -19.09 22.02 -9.24
C HIS A 120 -20.35 21.38 -8.65
N ASP A 121 -21.45 21.36 -9.40
CA ASP A 121 -22.75 20.80 -9.02
C ASP A 121 -22.94 19.36 -9.47
N SER A 122 -21.93 18.77 -10.12
CA SER A 122 -22.05 17.40 -10.58
C SER A 122 -22.14 16.42 -9.41
N ALA A 123 -23.21 15.63 -9.41
CA ALA A 123 -23.38 14.50 -8.49
C ALA A 123 -22.23 13.48 -8.59
N ARG A 124 -21.58 13.35 -9.76
CA ARG A 124 -20.42 12.45 -9.93
C ARG A 124 -19.22 12.97 -9.15
N VAL A 125 -18.89 14.26 -9.25
CA VAL A 125 -17.81 14.89 -8.47
C VAL A 125 -18.05 14.70 -6.98
N GLU A 126 -19.26 14.96 -6.50
CA GLU A 126 -19.59 14.79 -5.08
C GLU A 126 -19.46 13.34 -4.60
N ARG A 127 -19.90 12.37 -5.42
CA ARG A 127 -19.75 10.94 -5.13
C ARG A 127 -18.30 10.49 -5.11
N ILE A 128 -17.47 10.98 -6.04
CA ILE A 128 -16.02 10.72 -6.06
C ILE A 128 -15.38 11.20 -4.75
N VAL A 129 -15.58 12.47 -4.40
CA VAL A 129 -15.03 13.08 -3.18
C VAL A 129 -15.50 12.31 -1.95
N SER A 130 -16.80 12.03 -1.85
CA SER A 130 -17.36 11.32 -0.70
C SER A 130 -16.84 9.88 -0.60
N THR A 131 -16.68 9.18 -1.72
CA THR A 131 -16.17 7.80 -1.72
C THR A 131 -14.71 7.77 -1.26
N PHE A 132 -13.90 8.70 -1.78
CA PHE A 132 -12.48 8.82 -1.41
C PHE A 132 -12.32 9.10 0.09
N PHE A 133 -12.99 10.14 0.61
CA PHE A 133 -12.85 10.51 2.03
C PHE A 133 -13.38 9.43 2.98
N ASN A 134 -14.46 8.74 2.61
CA ASN A 134 -14.97 7.63 3.42
C ASN A 134 -14.02 6.42 3.39
N ALA A 135 -13.34 6.14 2.28
CA ALA A 135 -12.31 5.10 2.26
C ALA A 135 -11.04 5.54 3.01
N LYS A 136 -10.68 6.83 2.90
CA LYS A 136 -9.51 7.43 3.54
C LYS A 136 -9.54 7.25 5.07
N THR A 137 -10.71 7.27 5.70
CA THR A 137 -10.81 7.09 7.16
C THR A 137 -10.27 5.75 7.67
N LEU A 138 -10.23 4.72 6.81
CA LEU A 138 -9.72 3.39 7.13
C LEU A 138 -8.30 3.16 6.60
N ALA A 139 -7.75 4.12 5.84
CA ALA A 139 -6.46 4.01 5.18
C ALA A 139 -5.36 4.66 6.02
N ASP A 140 -4.17 4.10 5.94
CA ASP A 140 -2.98 4.62 6.60
C ASP A 140 -1.90 4.92 5.55
N PHE A 141 -1.58 6.20 5.39
CA PHE A 141 -0.63 6.72 4.42
C PHE A 141 0.76 6.98 5.01
N GLU A 142 0.88 7.00 6.35
CA GLU A 142 2.13 7.32 7.06
C GLU A 142 3.04 6.10 7.20
N THR A 143 2.48 4.90 7.16
CA THR A 143 3.24 3.67 7.26
C THR A 143 3.81 3.28 5.89
N ASN A 144 5.09 3.60 5.67
CA ASN A 144 5.83 3.21 4.47
C ASN A 144 5.79 1.66 4.28
N PRO A 145 5.43 1.16 3.08
CA PRO A 145 5.26 -0.28 2.82
C PRO A 145 6.59 -1.08 2.75
N SER A 146 7.72 -0.54 3.20
CA SER A 146 9.04 -1.18 3.11
C SER A 146 9.24 -2.40 4.03
N HIS A 147 8.20 -2.87 4.72
CA HIS A 147 8.24 -4.08 5.54
C HIS A 147 7.16 -5.11 5.19
N VAL A 148 6.93 -5.33 3.89
CA VAL A 148 6.42 -6.64 3.46
C VAL A 148 7.63 -7.56 3.31
N ILE A 149 7.97 -8.26 4.39
CA ILE A 149 8.84 -9.44 4.31
C ILE A 149 8.07 -10.46 3.47
N GLU A 150 8.28 -10.44 2.15
CA GLU A 150 8.08 -11.63 1.33
C GLU A 150 9.04 -12.68 1.89
N LYS A 151 8.54 -13.57 2.74
CA LYS A 151 9.17 -14.89 2.87
C LYS A 151 8.71 -15.69 1.66
N PRO A 152 9.60 -16.04 0.72
CA PRO A 152 9.30 -17.10 -0.21
C PRO A 152 9.36 -18.40 0.60
N THR A 153 8.21 -19.03 0.76
CA THR A 153 8.15 -20.43 1.19
C THR A 153 8.74 -21.27 0.06
N GLN A 154 9.95 -21.77 0.24
CA GLN A 154 10.46 -22.92 -0.50
C GLN A 154 10.88 -23.97 0.53
N ASP A 155 10.01 -24.95 0.73
CA ASP A 155 10.38 -26.30 1.13
C ASP A 155 11.41 -26.84 0.15
N LEU A 156 12.56 -27.31 0.65
CA LEU A 156 13.22 -28.56 0.25
C LEU A 156 14.33 -28.89 1.27
N LYS A 157 14.34 -30.14 1.71
CA LYS A 157 15.18 -30.75 2.75
C LYS A 157 16.67 -30.83 2.37
N ALA A 158 17.56 -30.61 3.34
CA ALA A 158 18.70 -31.51 3.66
C ALA A 158 19.48 -30.97 4.88
N ASP A 159 19.82 -31.90 5.79
CA ASP A 159 20.70 -31.75 6.95
C ASP A 159 22.04 -31.05 6.65
N ILE A 160 22.61 -30.37 7.67
CA ILE A 160 23.97 -30.60 8.20
C ILE A 160 24.26 -29.63 9.38
N VAL A 161 24.31 -30.20 10.59
CA VAL A 161 25.31 -30.06 11.67
C VAL A 161 25.79 -28.65 12.10
N ALA A 162 25.48 -28.30 13.36
CA ALA A 162 26.15 -27.27 14.17
C ALA A 162 27.57 -27.70 14.60
N PRO A 163 28.48 -26.76 14.95
CA PRO A 163 28.62 -26.42 16.37
C PRO A 163 28.91 -24.92 16.66
N PRO A 164 28.72 -24.47 17.93
CA PRO A 164 28.95 -23.08 18.38
C PRO A 164 30.42 -22.82 18.72
N PRO A 165 30.85 -21.56 18.94
CA PRO A 165 31.13 -21.17 20.33
C PRO A 165 31.01 -19.67 20.71
N LYS A 166 30.62 -19.47 21.99
CA LYS A 166 31.18 -18.56 23.03
C LYS A 166 30.91 -17.04 23.03
N GLU A 167 30.08 -16.67 24.01
CA GLU A 167 30.31 -15.66 25.08
C GLU A 167 31.07 -14.36 24.76
N SER A 168 30.45 -13.21 25.03
CA SER A 168 30.91 -12.33 26.10
C SER A 168 29.90 -11.21 26.42
N LEU A 169 29.83 -10.90 27.70
CA LEU A 169 28.99 -9.92 28.36
C LEU A 169 29.45 -8.48 28.11
N SER A 170 28.46 -7.59 28.10
CA SER A 170 28.51 -6.20 28.60
C SER A 170 29.53 -5.23 27.96
N ARG A 171 29.00 -4.28 27.20
CA ARG A 171 29.30 -2.87 27.47
C ARG A 171 28.14 -1.97 27.05
N LYS A 172 27.55 -1.34 28.05
CA LYS A 172 26.61 -0.22 27.93
C LYS A 172 27.39 0.97 27.38
N GLY A 173 27.27 1.22 26.09
CA GLY A 173 27.71 2.43 25.42
C GLY A 173 26.53 2.95 24.60
N ILE A 174 26.13 4.19 24.84
CA ILE A 174 25.08 4.86 24.08
C ILE A 174 25.63 5.07 22.68
N SER A 175 25.31 4.18 21.73
CA SER A 175 25.58 4.43 20.32
C SER A 175 24.51 5.38 19.81
N LEU A 176 24.87 6.65 19.65
CA LEU A 176 24.09 7.59 18.84
C LEU A 176 23.90 6.95 17.45
N GLY A 177 22.69 6.49 17.16
CA GLY A 177 22.33 5.89 15.89
C GLY A 177 22.27 6.97 14.80
N LEU A 178 23.43 7.40 14.32
CA LEU A 178 23.53 8.29 13.18
C LEU A 178 23.35 7.47 11.91
N ASN A 179 22.19 7.61 11.28
CA ASN A 179 21.92 7.04 9.97
C ASN A 179 22.51 7.98 8.90
N TYR A 180 23.68 7.62 8.38
CA TYR A 180 24.32 8.36 7.29
C TYR A 180 24.11 7.62 5.96
N THR A 181 23.59 8.33 4.96
CA THR A 181 23.57 7.83 3.58
C THR A 181 24.84 8.32 2.87
N ILE A 182 25.79 7.41 2.62
CA ILE A 182 27.03 7.71 1.91
C ILE A 182 26.92 7.21 0.47
N ASN A 183 26.96 8.14 -0.50
CA ASN A 183 27.03 7.81 -1.92
C ASN A 183 28.50 7.75 -2.35
N LEU A 184 28.99 6.55 -2.68
CA LEU A 184 30.37 6.34 -3.11
C LEU A 184 30.43 6.06 -4.62
N VAL A 185 31.17 6.89 -5.36
CA VAL A 185 31.47 6.64 -6.78
C VAL A 185 32.77 5.85 -6.86
N LEU A 186 32.67 4.59 -7.25
CA LEU A 186 33.85 3.74 -7.41
C LEU A 186 34.58 4.06 -8.73
N PRO A 187 35.92 4.11 -8.74
CA PRO A 187 36.68 4.28 -9.96
C PRO A 187 36.52 3.03 -10.85
N LYS A 188 36.54 3.22 -12.17
CA LYS A 188 36.60 2.10 -13.12
C LYS A 188 38.01 1.51 -13.08
N THR A 189 38.21 0.56 -12.18
CA THR A 189 39.43 -0.27 -12.11
C THR A 189 39.04 -1.74 -12.17
N ASP A 190 39.86 -2.54 -12.85
CA ASP A 190 39.66 -3.99 -12.97
C ASP A 190 40.44 -4.76 -11.89
N ASP A 191 41.12 -4.06 -10.96
CA ASP A 191 41.89 -4.66 -9.87
C ASP A 191 41.05 -4.86 -8.58
N PRO A 192 40.75 -6.12 -8.18
CA PRO A 192 40.04 -6.44 -6.95
C PRO A 192 40.72 -5.96 -5.67
N ALA A 193 42.05 -5.80 -5.67
CA ALA A 193 42.80 -5.36 -4.49
C ALA A 193 42.48 -3.91 -4.10
N ILE A 194 42.18 -3.06 -5.08
CA ILE A 194 41.86 -1.64 -4.85
C ILE A 194 40.49 -1.50 -4.16
N TYR A 195 39.50 -2.26 -4.60
CA TYR A 195 38.18 -2.29 -3.94
C TYR A 195 38.29 -2.77 -2.48
N ASN A 196 39.05 -3.84 -2.24
CA ASN A 196 39.25 -4.36 -0.89
C ASN A 196 39.96 -3.36 0.03
N ALA A 197 40.94 -2.61 -0.48
CA ALA A 197 41.59 -1.54 0.28
C ALA A 197 40.59 -0.43 0.65
N ILE A 198 39.75 0.01 -0.29
CA ILE A 198 38.72 1.05 -0.05
C ILE A 198 37.72 0.59 1.02
N PHE A 199 37.18 -0.63 0.91
CA PHE A 199 36.22 -1.15 1.88
C PHE A 199 36.84 -1.40 3.25
N LYS A 200 38.09 -1.85 3.32
CA LYS A 200 38.82 -2.02 4.58
C LYS A 200 39.04 -0.67 5.27
N SER A 201 39.49 0.35 4.54
CA SER A 201 39.68 1.70 5.08
C SER A 201 38.36 2.33 5.55
N LEU A 202 37.26 2.13 4.82
CA LEU A 202 35.92 2.61 5.24
C LEU A 202 35.47 1.93 6.53
N LYS A 203 35.64 0.61 6.64
CA LYS A 203 35.28 -0.14 7.84
C LYS A 203 36.09 0.33 9.06
N GLU A 204 37.39 0.56 8.89
CA GLU A 204 38.27 0.97 9.99
C GLU A 204 37.99 2.41 10.46
N ASN A 205 37.55 3.32 9.58
CA ASN A 205 37.35 4.74 9.93
C ASN A 205 35.91 5.13 10.24
N LEU A 206 34.91 4.43 9.72
CA LEU A 206 33.49 4.80 9.90
C LEU A 206 32.73 3.94 10.91
N LEU A 207 33.24 2.75 11.24
CA LEU A 207 32.53 1.77 12.10
C LEU A 207 33.24 1.48 13.43
N ASN A 208 34.45 2.00 13.67
CA ASN A 208 35.27 1.66 14.84
C ASN A 208 35.56 2.85 15.78
N GLU A 209 34.76 3.93 15.77
CA GLU A 209 34.65 4.83 16.92
C GLU A 209 33.47 4.44 17.83
#